data_AF-A0A1W1WCJ3-F1
#
_entry.id   AF-A0A1W1WCJ3-F1
#
_cell.length_a   1.000
_cell.length_b   1.000
_cell.length_c   1.000
_cell.angle_alpha   90.00
_cell.angle_beta   90.00
_cell.angle_gamma   90.00
#
_symmetry.space_group_name_H-M   'P 1'
#
loop_
_entity.id
_entity.type
_entity.pdbx_description
1 polymer ?
#
loop_
_entity_poly.entity_id
_entity_poly.type
_entity_poly.pdbx_seq_one_letter_code
_entity_poly.pdbx_strand_id
1 'polypeptide(L)' 'MKSKVSAGILALFFGFVGVHKFYLGQRTQGILYILFCWTFIPMIVAFVEAIRLFSMSDEDFDARYNKAMIQQSL' A
#
# COMPACT_ATOMS: atom_id res chain seq x y z
N MET A 1 6.37 12.93 -2.38
CA MET A 1 6.86 11.53 -2.45
C MET A 1 6.23 10.75 -1.31
N LYS A 2 5.63 9.59 -1.58
CA LYS A 2 5.11 8.67 -0.55
C LYS A 2 6.28 7.90 0.08
N SER A 3 6.16 7.47 1.33
CA SER A 3 7.17 6.65 2.02
C SER A 3 6.77 5.19 2.08
N LYS A 4 7.70 4.28 1.72
CA LYS A 4 7.49 2.83 1.82
C LYS A 4 7.30 2.37 3.26
N VAL A 5 8.03 2.97 4.20
CA VAL A 5 7.99 2.58 5.62
C VAL A 5 6.63 2.93 6.20
N SER A 6 6.12 4.14 5.93
CA SER A 6 4.78 4.54 6.36
C SER A 6 3.70 3.63 5.79
N ALA A 7 3.79 3.29 4.50
CA ALA A 7 2.82 2.39 3.86
C ALA A 7 2.89 0.96 4.44
N GLY A 8 4.08 0.46 4.80
CA GLY A 8 4.26 -0.84 5.46
C GLY A 8 3.71 -0.87 6.88
N ILE A 9 3.94 0.20 7.66
CA ILE A 9 3.36 0.35 9.01
C ILE A 9 1.83 0.41 8.93
N LEU A 10 1.27 1.19 8.00
CA LEU A 10 -0.17 1.24 7.77
C LEU A 10 -0.72 -0.14 7.39
N ALA A 11 0.00 -0.91 6.58
CA ALA A 11 -0.40 -2.26 6.20
C ALA A 11 -0.37 -3.24 7.40
N LEU A 12 0.58 -3.11 8.33
CA LEU A 12 0.64 -3.95 9.54
C LEU A 12 -0.49 -3.64 10.53
N PHE A 13 -0.71 -2.36 10.86
CA PHE A 13 -1.66 -1.98 11.91
C PHE A 13 -3.10 -1.77 11.41
N PHE A 14 -3.24 -1.24 10.19
CA PHE A 14 -4.54 -0.91 9.58
C PHE A 14 -4.81 -1.73 8.31
N GLY A 15 -4.13 -2.87 8.17
CA GLY A 15 -4.23 -3.76 7.02
C GLY A 15 -5.62 -4.33 6.78
N PHE A 16 -6.38 -4.62 7.84
CA PHE A 16 -7.73 -5.19 7.71
C PHE A 16 -8.73 -4.20 7.07
N VAL A 17 -8.50 -2.89 7.22
CA VAL A 17 -9.30 -1.83 6.58
C VAL A 17 -8.75 -1.50 5.19
N GLY A 18 -7.45 -1.69 4.96
CA GLY A 18 -6.79 -1.40 3.69
C GLY A 18 -6.36 0.06 3.51
N VAL A 19 -6.11 0.80 4.60
CA VAL A 19 -5.74 2.23 4.57
C VAL A 19 -4.45 2.47 3.77
N HIS A 20 -3.51 1.53 3.82
CA HIS A 20 -2.26 1.61 3.06
C HIS A 20 -2.49 1.67 1.54
N LYS A 21 -3.56 1.05 1.01
CA LYS A 21 -3.91 1.13 -0.42
C LYS A 21 -4.31 2.53 -0.83
N PHE A 22 -5.05 3.24 0.02
CA PHE A 22 -5.41 4.64 -0.22
C PHE A 22 -4.17 5.53 -0.16
N TYR A 23 -3.27 5.30 0.80
CA TYR A 23 -1.99 6.00 0.88
C TYR A 23 -1.17 5.84 -0.41
N LEU A 24 -1.12 4.62 -0.96
CA LEU A 24 -0.42 4.29 -2.21
C LEU A 24 -1.14 4.77 -3.48
N GLY A 25 -2.33 5.38 -3.38
CA GLY A 25 -3.12 5.86 -4.52
C GLY A 25 -3.95 4.77 -5.22
N GLN A 26 -3.98 3.56 -4.69
CA GLN A 26 -4.70 2.40 -5.22
C GLN A 26 -6.13 2.35 -4.68
N ARG A 27 -6.95 3.38 -4.99
CA ARG A 27 -8.31 3.54 -4.44
C ARG A 27 -9.22 2.32 -4.64
N THR A 28 -9.22 1.73 -5.83
CA THR A 28 -10.05 0.54 -6.12
C THR A 28 -9.71 -0.64 -5.21
N GLN A 29 -8.42 -0.87 -4.94
CA GLN A 29 -8.00 -1.93 -4.02
C GLN A 29 -8.36 -1.61 -2.57
N GLY A 30 -8.24 -0.33 -2.16
CA GLY A 30 -8.70 0.09 -0.83
C GLY A 30 -10.20 -0.15 -0.62
N ILE A 31 -11.04 0.10 -1.62
CA ILE A 31 -12.48 -0.17 -1.56
C ILE A 31 -12.74 -1.68 -1.42
N LEU A 32 -12.03 -2.53 -2.17
CA LEU A 32 -12.14 -3.98 -2.05
C LEU A 32 -11.79 -4.46 -0.64
N TYR A 33 -10.75 -3.89 -0.03
CA TYR A 33 -10.38 -4.22 1.35
C TYR A 33 -11.51 -3.90 2.34
N ILE A 34 -12.17 -2.75 2.20
CA ILE A 34 -13.30 -2.37 3.03
C ILE A 34 -14.49 -3.33 2.83
N LEU A 35 -14.79 -3.73 1.59
CA LEU A 35 -15.88 -4.67 1.29
C LEU A 35 -15.64 -6.07 1.87
N PHE A 36 -14.38 -6.50 1.91
CA PHE A 36 -14.00 -7.82 2.41
C PHE A 36 -13.51 -7.82 3.87
N CYS A 37 -13.52 -6.69 4.57
CA CYS A 37 -12.92 -6.58 5.91
C CYS A 37 -13.50 -7.56 6.93
N TRP A 38 -14.79 -7.92 6.77
CA TRP A 38 -15.51 -8.89 7.61
C TRP A 38 -15.09 -10.36 7.40
N THR A 39 -14.33 -10.68 6.35
CA THR A 39 -13.91 -12.04 6.02
C THR A 39 -12.56 -12.38 6.66
N PHE A 40 -11.89 -11.41 7.28
CA PHE A 40 -10.50 -11.48 7.75
C PHE A 40 -9.45 -11.78 6.66
N ILE A 41 -9.85 -12.09 5.42
CA ILE A 41 -8.94 -12.28 4.28
C ILE A 41 -8.04 -11.06 4.06
N PRO A 42 -8.55 -9.81 4.10
CA PRO A 42 -7.71 -8.61 3.90
C PRO A 42 -6.57 -8.48 4.92
N MET A 43 -6.73 -9.05 6.13
CA MET A 43 -5.69 -9.04 7.15
C MET A 43 -4.46 -9.85 6.71
N ILE A 44 -4.67 -11.06 6.17
CA ILE A 44 -3.57 -11.92 5.71
C ILE A 44 -2.90 -11.29 4.48
N VAL A 45 -3.70 -10.77 3.54
CA VAL A 45 -3.16 -10.12 2.34
C VAL A 45 -2.36 -8.87 2.70
N ALA A 46 -2.87 -8.04 3.62
CA ALA A 46 -2.14 -6.86 4.11
C ALA A 46 -0.82 -7.22 4.79
N PHE A 47 -0.79 -8.31 5.55
CA PHE A 47 0.43 -8.77 6.20
C PHE A 47 1.50 -9.17 5.18
N VAL A 48 1.12 -9.94 4.15
CA VAL A 48 2.03 -10.28 3.04
C VAL A 48 2.50 -9.02 2.30
N GLU A 49 1.60 -8.06 2.09
CA GLU A 49 1.96 -6.78 1.46
C GLU A 49 2.89 -5.93 2.31
N ALA A 50 2.72 -5.91 3.63
CA ALA A 50 3.62 -5.22 4.53
C ALA A 50 5.04 -5.78 4.43
N ILE A 51 5.18 -7.11 4.45
CA ILE A 51 6.48 -7.78 4.25
C ILE A 51 7.07 -7.40 2.89
N ARG A 52 6.27 -7.48 1.82
CA ARG A 52 6.73 -7.07 0.48
C ARG A 52 7.20 -5.62 0.47
N LEU A 53 6.47 -4.71 1.10
CA LEU A 53 6.83 -3.29 1.14
C LEU A 53 8.13 -3.03 1.91
N PHE A 54 8.36 -3.76 3.01
CA PHE A 54 9.62 -3.67 3.76
C PHE A 54 10.79 -4.30 3.02
N SER A 55 10.56 -5.38 2.28
CA SER A 55 11.58 -6.04 1.46
C SER A 55 11.82 -5.36 0.10
N MET A 56 11.02 -4.36 -0.27
CA MET A 56 11.11 -3.65 -1.54
C MET A 56 12.20 -2.57 -1.51
N SER A 57 12.96 -2.44 -2.59
CA SER A 57 13.93 -1.36 -2.77
C SER A 57 13.20 0.00 -2.87
N ASP A 58 13.88 1.08 -2.48
CA ASP A 58 13.32 2.43 -2.61
C ASP A 58 13.11 2.82 -4.09
N GLU A 59 14.01 2.37 -4.97
CA GLU A 59 13.94 2.57 -6.42
C GLU A 59 12.69 1.93 -7.02
N ASP A 60 12.42 0.65 -6.70
CA ASP A 60 11.21 -0.03 -7.15
C ASP A 60 9.96 0.63 -6.59
N PHE A 61 10.01 1.08 -5.32
CA PHE A 61 8.87 1.71 -4.66
C PHE A 61 8.53 3.03 -5.35
N ASP A 62 9.53 3.86 -5.61
CA ASP A 62 9.36 5.13 -6.29
C ASP A 62 8.86 4.92 -7.73
N ALA A 63 9.41 3.93 -8.44
CA ALA A 63 8.99 3.56 -9.78
C ALA A 63 7.53 3.05 -9.85
N ARG A 64 6.97 2.48 -8.78
CA ARG A 64 5.59 1.98 -8.75
C ARG A 64 4.57 2.96 -8.16
N TYR A 65 4.96 3.73 -7.14
CA TYR A 65 4.02 4.53 -6.34
C TYR A 65 4.25 6.04 -6.41
N ASN A 66 5.45 6.47 -6.84
CA ASN A 66 5.82 7.88 -7.01
C ASN A 66 6.08 8.27 -8.47
N LYS A 67 6.01 7.34 -9.44
CA LYS A 67 6.25 7.58 -10.88
C LYS A 67 5.44 8.73 -11.49
N ALA A 68 4.18 8.88 -11.06
CA ALA A 68 3.32 9.98 -11.53
C ALA A 68 3.83 11.38 -11.10
N MET A 69 4.68 11.48 -10.07
CA MET A 69 5.34 12.75 -9.70
C MET A 69 6.57 13.04 -10.57
N ILE A 70 7.28 12.01 -11.06
CA ILE A 70 8.50 12.16 -11.87
C ILE A 70 8.17 12.67 -13.29
N GLN A 71 7.01 12.28 -13.82
CA GLN A 71 6.56 12.73 -15.16
C GLN A 71 6.05 14.18 -15.20
N GLN A 72 5.79 14.81 -14.06
CA GLN A 72 5.26 16.19 -13.99
C GLN A 72 6.36 17.25 -13.77
N SER A 73 7.61 16.82 -13.61
CA SER A 73 8.80 17.69 -13.54
C SER A 73 9.65 17.67 -14.83
N LEU A 74 9.15 17.04 -15.89
CA LEU A 74 9.70 17.02 -17.26
C LEU A 74 8.74 17.76 -18.19
#